data_AF-A0AA37GCH2-F1
#
_entry.id   AF-A0AA37GCH2-F1
#
_cell.length_a   1.000
_cell.length_b   1.000
_cell.length_c   1.000
_cell.angle_alpha   90.00
_cell.angle_beta   90.00
_cell.angle_gamma   90.00
#
_symmetry.space_group_name_H-M   'P 1'
#
loop_
_entity.id
_entity.type
_entity.pdbx_description
1 polymer ?
#
loop_
_entity_poly.entity_id
_entity_poly.type
_entity_poly.pdbx_seq_one_letter_code
_entity_poly.pdbx_strand_id
1 'polypeptide(L)' 'MNGACNGVGHDPDLYEPIAIIGMGMRLPGHVHNAADYWDLLVNGKSGRCPVPKSRYSVNNWYGPGRVSMSQPNSVTFLKS' A
#
# COMPACT_ATOMS: atom_id res chain seq x y z
N MET A 1 13.34 44.38 -1.43
CA MET A 1 13.32 43.12 -0.66
C MET A 1 11.86 42.75 -0.45
N ASN A 2 11.54 41.45 -0.41
CA ASN A 2 10.24 40.78 -0.66
C ASN A 2 10.09 40.46 -2.15
N GLY A 3 10.66 39.36 -2.67
CA GLY A 3 10.74 38.02 -2.09
C GLY A 3 9.62 37.19 -2.71
N ALA A 4 9.90 36.61 -3.87
CA ALA A 4 9.03 35.69 -4.58
C ALA A 4 8.96 34.35 -3.85
N CYS A 5 7.76 33.80 -3.64
CA CYS A 5 7.51 32.35 -3.56
C CYS A 5 6.01 32.08 -3.36
N ASN A 6 5.35 31.61 -4.43
CA ASN A 6 4.43 30.45 -4.48
C ASN A 6 3.42 30.66 -5.62
N GLY A 7 3.60 29.85 -6.67
CA GLY A 7 2.97 30.00 -7.98
C GLY A 7 1.51 29.57 -8.04
N VAL A 8 0.93 29.90 -9.21
CA VAL A 8 -0.40 29.56 -9.73
C VAL A 8 -1.58 29.94 -8.81
N GLY A 9 -2.03 31.19 -8.96
CA GLY A 9 -3.39 31.55 -8.57
C GLY A 9 -4.36 30.66 -9.33
N HIS A 10 -5.24 29.97 -8.62
CA HIS A 10 -6.36 29.26 -9.20
C HIS A 10 -7.33 30.32 -9.75
N ASP A 11 -7.31 30.56 -11.06
CA ASP A 11 -8.40 31.24 -11.72
C ASP A 11 -9.66 30.38 -11.51
N PRO A 12 -10.69 30.86 -10.78
CA PRO A 12 -11.88 30.06 -10.46
C PRO A 12 -12.67 29.63 -11.71
N ASP A 13 -12.36 30.22 -12.87
CA ASP A 13 -13.05 29.99 -14.14
C ASP A 13 -12.38 28.93 -15.02
N LEU A 14 -11.21 28.40 -14.63
CA LEU A 14 -10.51 27.39 -15.45
C LEU A 14 -10.97 25.95 -15.17
N TYR A 15 -11.55 25.66 -13.98
CA TYR A 15 -12.07 24.34 -13.64
C TYR A 15 -13.23 24.41 -12.62
N GLU A 16 -14.36 23.80 -12.95
CA GLU A 16 -15.47 23.63 -12.02
C GLU A 16 -15.09 22.63 -10.90
N PRO A 17 -15.19 23.02 -9.61
CA PRO A 17 -14.82 22.15 -8.51
C PRO A 17 -15.80 20.98 -8.38
N ILE A 18 -15.27 19.76 -8.38
CA ILE A 18 -16.08 18.55 -8.20
C ILE A 18 -16.24 18.25 -6.71
N ALA A 19 -17.48 18.35 -6.23
CA ALA A 19 -17.82 17.99 -4.86
C ALA A 19 -17.93 16.46 -4.68
N ILE A 20 -17.27 15.93 -3.66
CA ILE A 20 -17.47 14.56 -3.20
C ILE A 20 -18.64 14.56 -2.21
N ILE A 21 -19.82 14.13 -2.68
CA ILE A 21 -21.05 14.15 -1.88
C ILE A 21 -21.22 12.91 -0.98
N GLY A 22 -20.38 11.90 -1.15
CA GLY A 22 -20.46 10.67 -0.36
C GLY A 22 -19.31 9.72 -0.61
N MET A 23 -19.08 8.83 0.34
CA MET A 23 -18.05 7.79 0.29
C MET A 23 -18.61 6.48 0.85
N GLY A 24 -18.45 5.39 0.09
CA GLY A 24 -18.76 4.04 0.55
C GLY A 24 -17.47 3.25 0.75
N MET A 25 -17.36 2.52 1.87
CA MET A 25 -16.14 1.78 2.19
C MET A 25 -16.41 0.47 2.92
N ARG A 26 -15.55 -0.52 2.67
CA ARG A 26 -15.49 -1.77 3.42
C ARG A 26 -14.03 -2.15 3.56
N LEU A 27 -13.42 -1.71 4.65
CA LEU A 27 -11.99 -1.83 4.87
C LEU A 27 -11.69 -2.89 5.94
N PRO A 28 -10.49 -3.51 5.89
CA PRO A 28 -10.05 -4.42 6.94
C PRO A 28 -9.86 -3.67 8.26
N GLY A 29 -10.19 -4.32 9.38
CA GLY A 29 -10.21 -3.67 10.71
C GLY A 29 -11.60 -3.23 11.17
N HIS A 30 -12.67 -3.86 10.67
CA HIS A 30 -14.08 -3.59 11.03
C HIS A 30 -14.57 -2.17 10.68
N VAL A 31 -14.07 -1.61 9.58
CA VAL A 31 -14.48 -0.27 9.10
C VAL A 31 -15.52 -0.42 8.00
N HIS A 32 -16.74 0.02 8.30
CA HIS A 32 -17.89 -0.07 7.38
C HIS A 32 -18.53 1.29 7.08
N ASN A 33 -18.15 2.33 7.81
CA ASN A 33 -18.64 3.68 7.63
C ASN A 33 -17.51 4.71 7.80
N ALA A 34 -17.80 5.98 7.49
CA ALA A 34 -16.82 7.07 7.57
C ALA A 34 -16.36 7.37 9.00
N ALA A 35 -17.21 7.14 10.01
CA ALA A 35 -16.87 7.37 11.42
C ALA A 35 -15.85 6.32 11.91
N ASP A 36 -16.08 5.03 11.62
CA ASP A 36 -15.14 3.94 11.96
C ASP A 36 -13.78 4.18 11.30
N TYR A 37 -13.78 4.70 10.07
CA TYR A 37 -12.55 5.05 9.35
C TYR A 37 -11.82 6.20 10.02
N TRP A 38 -12.53 7.27 10.38
CA TRP A 38 -11.94 8.39 11.09
C TRP A 38 -11.36 7.96 12.44
N ASP A 39 -12.08 7.14 13.19
CA ASP A 39 -11.61 6.57 14.46
C ASP A 39 -10.37 5.69 14.26
N LEU A 40 -10.29 4.92 13.19
CA LEU A 40 -9.10 4.13 12.87
C LEU A 40 -7.88 5.03 12.64
N LEU A 41 -8.05 6.13 11.90
CA LEU A 41 -6.98 7.08 11.61
C LEU A 41 -6.53 7.84 12.86
N VAL A 42 -7.46 8.40 13.63
CA VAL A 42 -7.15 9.19 14.84
C VAL A 42 -6.44 8.33 15.88
N ASN A 43 -6.86 7.07 16.04
CA ASN A 43 -6.25 6.16 17.00
C ASN A 43 -5.03 5.40 16.44
N GLY A 44 -4.61 5.65 15.19
CA GLY A 44 -3.48 4.97 14.56
C GLY A 44 -3.62 3.45 14.51
N LYS A 45 -4.85 2.93 14.46
CA LYS A 45 -5.12 1.48 14.51
C LYS A 45 -4.72 0.83 13.19
N SER A 46 -4.10 -0.35 13.25
CA SER A 46 -3.76 -1.12 12.06
C SER A 46 -4.88 -2.08 11.68
N GLY A 47 -5.38 -1.99 10.44
CA GLY A 47 -6.32 -2.96 9.87
C GLY A 47 -5.65 -4.26 9.39
N ARG A 48 -4.33 -4.39 9.55
CA ARG A 48 -3.58 -5.54 9.02
C ARG A 48 -3.89 -6.78 9.85
N CYS A 49 -4.49 -7.78 9.21
CA CYS A 49 -4.79 -9.07 9.83
C CYS A 49 -4.08 -10.20 9.08
N PRO A 50 -3.78 -11.33 9.76
CA PRO A 50 -3.41 -12.56 9.09
C PRO A 50 -4.47 -12.93 8.06
N VAL A 51 -4.05 -13.47 6.92
CA VAL A 51 -4.98 -13.91 5.89
C VAL A 51 -5.91 -14.98 6.48
N PRO A 52 -7.23 -14.81 6.40
CA PRO A 52 -8.17 -15.82 6.87
C PRO A 52 -7.95 -17.14 6.15
N LYS A 53 -7.94 -18.26 6.89
CA LYS A 53 -7.80 -19.63 6.32
C LYS A 53 -8.87 -19.94 5.27
N SER A 54 -10.01 -19.25 5.31
CA SER A 54 -11.08 -19.35 4.31
C SER A 54 -10.72 -18.75 2.94
N ARG A 55 -9.72 -17.89 2.85
CA ARG A 55 -9.27 -17.29 1.58
C ARG A 55 -8.26 -18.20 0.89
N TYR A 56 -7.17 -18.53 1.58
CA TYR A 56 -6.16 -19.50 1.16
C TYR A 56 -5.20 -19.84 2.30
N SER A 57 -4.56 -21.01 2.23
CA SER A 57 -3.62 -21.50 3.24
C SER A 57 -2.22 -20.89 3.06
N VAL A 58 -1.95 -19.75 3.70
CA VAL A 58 -0.66 -19.01 3.67
C VAL A 58 0.58 -19.90 3.74
N ASN A 59 0.58 -20.94 4.58
CA ASN A 59 1.72 -21.85 4.76
C ASN A 59 2.16 -22.58 3.47
N ASN A 60 1.24 -22.82 2.54
CA ASN A 60 1.55 -23.53 1.31
C ASN A 60 2.15 -22.61 0.21
N TRP A 61 2.13 -21.29 0.40
CA TRP A 61 2.67 -20.31 -0.55
C TRP A 61 3.82 -19.46 0.02
N TYR A 62 3.89 -19.27 1.34
CA TYR A 62 4.99 -18.57 1.97
C TYR A 62 6.18 -19.52 2.16
N GLY A 63 7.24 -19.31 1.39
CA GLY A 63 8.56 -19.90 1.61
C GLY A 63 9.62 -18.80 1.63
N PRO A 64 10.85 -19.09 2.12
CA PRO A 64 11.98 -18.19 1.90
C PRO A 64 12.09 -17.97 0.40
N GLY A 65 11.98 -16.71 -0.02
CA GLY A 65 11.84 -16.36 -1.44
C GLY A 65 12.85 -17.12 -2.29
N ARG A 66 12.43 -17.55 -3.49
CA ARG A 66 13.30 -18.27 -4.43
C ARG A 66 14.66 -17.58 -4.45
N VAL A 67 15.67 -18.21 -3.84
CA VAL A 67 17.04 -17.77 -4.00
C VAL A 67 17.28 -17.91 -5.49
N SER A 68 17.40 -16.79 -6.20
CA SER A 68 17.82 -16.80 -7.58
C SER A 68 19.16 -17.53 -7.59
N MET A 69 19.15 -18.79 -8.04
CA MET A 69 20.38 -19.56 -8.24
C MET A 69 21.08 -19.01 -9.49
N SER A 70 21.63 -17.81 -9.34
CA SER A 70 22.80 -17.39 -10.06
C SER A 70 24.01 -17.88 -9.24
N GLN A 71 24.35 -19.16 -9.35
CA GLN A 71 25.73 -19.60 -9.10
C GLN A 71 26.31 -20.08 -10.43
N PRO A 72 27.23 -19.30 -11.03
CA PRO A 72 27.92 -19.69 -12.25
C PRO A 72 29.23 -20.39 -11.90
N ASN A 73 29.24 -21.70 -11.61
CA ASN A 73 30.49 -22.45 -11.49
C ASN A 73 30.32 -23.95 -11.18
N SER A 74 30.57 -24.79 -12.18
CA SER A 74 31.29 -26.05 -11.97
C SER A 74 32.19 -26.33 -13.18
N VAL A 75 33.43 -25.83 -13.14
CA VAL A 75 34.53 -26.35 -13.96
C VAL A 75 35.40 -27.14 -13.00
N THR A 76 35.23 -28.46 -13.01
CA THR A 76 36.01 -29.37 -12.17
C THR A 76 37.42 -29.50 -12.76
N PHE A 77 38.41 -28.88 -12.12
CA PHE A 77 39.82 -29.14 -12.45
C PHE A 77 40.28 -30.41 -11.74
N LEU A 78 40.49 -31.48 -12.52
CA LEU A 78 41.24 -32.67 -12.11
C LEU A 78 42.72 -32.28 -11.92
N LYS A 79 43.23 -32.41 -10.69
CA LYS A 79 44.67 -32.40 -10.43
C LYS A 79 45.20 -33.83 -10.60
N SER A 80 46.15 -33.98 -11.53
CA SER A 80 47.08 -35.10 -11.65
C SER A 80 48.17 -35.03 -10.56
#